data_AF-A0A357JHL1-F1
#
_entry.id   AF-A0A357JHL1-F1
#
_cell.length_a   1.000
_cell.length_b   1.000
_cell.length_c   1.000
_cell.angle_alpha   90.00
_cell.angle_beta   90.00
_cell.angle_gamma   90.00
#
_symmetry.space_group_name_H-M   'P 1'
#
loop_
_entity.id
_entity.type
_entity.pdbx_description
1 polymer ?
#
loop_
_entity_poly.entity_id
_entity_poly.type
_entity_poly.pdbx_seq_one_letter_code
_entity_poly.pdbx_strand_id
1 'polypeptide(L)'
;MIGGAFFLIDQHRITYLFSALNNEGREKQVMSLLIDRVIKENSGSELILDFEGSMIKPIASFFKSFGAVKETYFHYKKYSL
;
A
#
# COMPACT_ATOMS: atom_id res chain seq x y z
N MET A 1 11.25 -18.11 -5.95
CA MET A 1 10.42 -16.88 -5.88
C MET A 1 11.13 -15.89 -4.97
N ILE A 2 11.38 -14.66 -5.43
CA ILE A 2 12.13 -13.64 -4.67
C ILE A 2 11.22 -12.66 -3.90
N GLY A 3 9.91 -12.68 -4.20
CA GLY A 3 8.92 -11.91 -3.47
C GLY A 3 7.54 -11.98 -4.11
N GLY A 4 6.55 -11.40 -3.43
CA GLY A 4 5.17 -11.28 -3.90
C GLY A 4 4.38 -10.32 -3.01
N ALA A 5 3.24 -9.87 -3.52
CA ALA A 5 2.29 -9.03 -2.82
C ALA A 5 0.86 -9.51 -3.09
N PHE A 6 -0.02 -9.28 -2.13
CA PHE A 6 -1.44 -9.59 -2.25
C PHE A 6 -2.23 -8.29 -2.24
N PHE A 7 -3.12 -8.14 -3.22
CA PHE A 7 -3.99 -6.98 -3.38
C PHE A 7 -5.45 -7.42 -3.35
N LEU A 8 -6.27 -6.69 -2.60
CA LEU A 8 -7.72 -6.80 -2.66
C LEU A 8 -8.23 -5.75 -3.66
N ILE A 9 -9.17 -6.12 -4.51
CA ILE A 9 -9.73 -5.22 -5.51
C ILE A 9 -11.25 -5.18 -5.32
N ASP A 10 -11.79 -3.99 -5.14
CA ASP A 10 -13.22 -3.71 -5.19
C ASP A 10 -13.54 -2.71 -6.32
N GLN A 11 -14.76 -2.16 -6.32
CA GLN A 11 -15.22 -1.25 -7.37
C GLN A 11 -14.46 0.09 -7.44
N HIS A 12 -13.85 0.52 -6.33
CA HIS A 12 -13.22 1.84 -6.20
C HIS A 12 -11.79 1.78 -5.66
N ARG A 13 -11.36 0.66 -5.07
CA ARG A 13 -10.07 0.55 -4.39
C ARG A 13 -9.31 -0.71 -4.75
N ILE A 14 -8.00 -0.54 -4.80
CA ILE A 14 -7.00 -1.60 -4.77
C ILE A 14 -6.30 -1.48 -3.42
N THR A 15 -6.54 -2.38 -2.49
CA THR A 15 -5.90 -2.37 -1.17
C THR A 15 -4.67 -3.28 -1.18
N TYR A 16 -3.50 -2.73 -0.89
CA TYR A 16 -2.26 -3.46 -0.68
C TYR A 16 -2.27 -4.14 0.69
N LEU A 17 -2.71 -5.41 0.71
CA LEU A 17 -2.96 -6.14 1.96
C LEU A 17 -1.68 -6.54 2.67
N PHE A 18 -0.77 -7.18 1.95
CA PHE A 18 0.54 -7.52 2.48
C PHE A 18 1.51 -7.88 1.37
N SER A 19 2.78 -7.98 1.74
CA SER A 19 3.81 -8.57 0.90
C SER A 19 4.81 -9.39 1.69
N ALA A 20 5.56 -10.21 0.96
CA ALA A 20 6.69 -10.93 1.49
C ALA A 20 7.84 -10.92 0.47
N LEU A 21 9.05 -10.65 0.96
CA LEU A 21 10.29 -10.65 0.18
C LEU A 21 11.36 -11.46 0.90
N ASN A 22 12.15 -12.23 0.15
CA ASN A 22 13.42 -12.77 0.65
C ASN A 22 14.54 -11.70 0.58
N ASN A 23 15.76 -12.04 1.01
CA ASN A 23 16.88 -11.09 1.03
C ASN A 23 17.20 -10.56 -0.39
N GLU A 24 17.29 -11.45 -1.38
CA GLU A 24 17.53 -11.08 -2.77
C GLU A 24 16.44 -10.12 -3.31
N GLY A 25 15.17 -10.37 -2.98
CA GLY A 25 14.06 -9.53 -3.40
C GLY A 25 14.06 -8.14 -2.76
N ARG A 26 14.56 -8.02 -1.52
CA ARG A 26 14.77 -6.72 -0.87
C ARG A 26 15.90 -5.95 -1.55
N GLU A 27 17.03 -6.61 -1.82
CA GLU A 27 18.18 -6.01 -2.53
C GLU A 27 17.78 -5.52 -3.92
N LYS A 28 16.99 -6.32 -4.65
CA LYS A 28 16.48 -5.99 -5.98
C LYS A 28 15.26 -5.06 -5.99
N GLN A 29 14.81 -4.56 -4.82
CA GLN A 29 13.68 -3.64 -4.72
C GLN A 29 12.39 -4.18 -5.39
N VAL A 30 12.14 -5.47 -5.25
CA VAL A 30 11.01 -6.15 -5.93
C VAL A 30 9.66 -5.53 -5.57
N MET A 31 9.48 -5.03 -4.34
CA MET A 31 8.23 -4.37 -3.95
C MET A 31 7.95 -3.11 -4.76
N SER A 32 8.99 -2.30 -5.01
CA SER A 32 8.85 -1.10 -5.82
C SER A 32 8.40 -1.43 -7.24
N LEU A 33 8.93 -2.50 -7.82
CA LEU A 33 8.51 -3.00 -9.12
C LEU A 33 7.05 -3.49 -9.13
N LEU A 34 6.62 -4.23 -8.09
CA LEU A 34 5.25 -4.72 -8.00
C LEU A 34 4.24 -3.56 -7.86
N ILE A 35 4.54 -2.57 -7.03
CA ILE A 35 3.69 -1.38 -6.86
C ILE A 35 3.64 -0.56 -8.15
N ASP A 36 4.80 -0.30 -8.78
CA ASP A 36 4.87 0.40 -10.08
C ASP A 36 4.00 -0.28 -11.14
N ARG A 37 4.04 -1.62 -11.19
CA ARG A 37 3.23 -2.40 -12.11
C ARG A 37 1.73 -2.21 -11.86
N VAL A 38 1.28 -2.28 -10.60
CA VAL A 38 -0.12 -2.06 -10.23
C VAL A 38 -0.58 -0.66 -10.61
N ILE A 39 0.24 0.36 -10.33
CA ILE A 39 -0.05 1.75 -10.71
C ILE A 39 -0.20 1.86 -12.22
N LYS A 40 0.73 1.29 -12.99
CA LYS A 40 0.73 1.37 -14.45
C LYS A 40 -0.47 0.66 -15.06
N GLU A 41 -0.80 -0.53 -14.58
CA GLU A 41 -1.93 -1.32 -15.10
C GLU A 41 -3.30 -0.68 -14.83
N ASN A 42 -3.42 0.08 -13.74
CA ASN A 42 -4.66 0.76 -13.36
C ASN A 42 -4.63 2.27 -13.62
N SER A 43 -3.61 2.75 -14.33
CA SER A 43 -3.49 4.16 -14.69
C SER A 43 -4.64 4.59 -15.62
N GLY A 44 -5.21 5.76 -15.35
CA GLY A 44 -6.38 6.27 -16.08
C GLY A 44 -7.72 5.64 -15.65
N SER A 45 -7.72 4.74 -14.66
CA SER A 45 -8.95 4.32 -13.99
C SER A 45 -9.29 5.27 -12.83
N GLU A 46 -10.52 5.18 -12.33
CA GLU A 46 -10.98 5.89 -11.13
C GLU A 46 -10.64 5.13 -9.82
N LEU A 47 -9.82 4.08 -9.89
CA LEU A 47 -9.45 3.28 -8.72
C LEU A 47 -8.41 3.99 -7.85
N ILE A 48 -8.57 3.89 -6.53
CA ILE A 48 -7.61 4.37 -5.54
C ILE A 48 -6.74 3.20 -5.08
N LEU A 49 -5.41 3.35 -5.19
CA LEU A 49 -4.46 2.43 -4.56
C LEU A 49 -4.28 2.82 -3.09
N ASP A 50 -4.70 1.93 -2.19
CA ASP A 50 -4.66 2.10 -0.74
C ASP A 50 -3.54 1.25 -0.13
N PHE A 51 -2.62 1.89 0.59
CA PHE A 51 -1.48 1.23 1.23
C PHE A 51 -1.74 0.85 2.70
N GLU A 52 -2.98 0.96 3.20
CA GLU A 52 -3.44 0.73 4.58
C GLU A 52 -2.83 1.66 5.65
N GLY A 53 -1.75 2.37 5.31
CA GLY A 53 -1.02 3.26 6.19
C GLY A 53 -0.04 2.52 7.11
N SER A 54 0.81 3.30 7.79
CA SER A 54 1.72 2.75 8.78
C SER A 54 2.14 3.82 9.78
N MET A 55 2.28 3.43 11.05
CA MET A 55 2.91 4.25 12.08
C MET A 55 4.44 4.13 12.08
N ILE A 56 5.00 3.18 11.33
CA ILE A 56 6.44 2.97 11.21
C ILE A 56 6.97 3.92 10.14
N LYS A 57 7.75 4.94 10.55
CA LYS A 57 8.22 6.02 9.68
C LYS A 57 8.86 5.53 8.37
N PRO A 58 9.80 4.56 8.36
CA PRO A 58 10.36 4.07 7.11
C PRO A 58 9.31 3.51 6.13
N ILE A 59 8.31 2.77 6.63
CA ILE A 59 7.24 2.19 5.81
C ILE A 59 6.33 3.31 5.27
N ALA A 60 5.94 4.26 6.12
CA ALA A 60 5.15 5.41 5.70
C ALA A 60 5.88 6.26 4.64
N SER A 61 7.18 6.49 4.80
CA SER A 61 8.02 7.18 3.82
C SER A 61 8.11 6.43 2.49
N PHE A 62 8.22 5.10 2.53
CA PHE A 62 8.21 4.26 1.33
C PHE A 62 6.89 4.37 0.57
N PHE A 63 5.73 4.25 1.22
CA PHE A 63 4.45 4.45 0.53
C PHE A 63 4.29 5.87 0.00
N LYS A 64 4.72 6.88 0.77
CA LYS A 64 4.70 8.29 0.35
C LYS A 64 5.54 8.55 -0.91
N SER A 65 6.63 7.81 -1.15
CA SER A 65 7.44 8.01 -2.36
C SER A 65 6.73 7.64 -3.65
N PHE A 66 5.63 6.88 -3.60
CA PHE A 66 4.76 6.61 -4.76
C PHE A 66 3.64 7.65 -4.94
N GLY A 67 3.67 8.76 -4.20
CA GLY A 67 2.66 9.81 -4.27
C GLY A 67 1.49 9.63 -3.31
N ALA A 68 1.56 8.65 -2.39
CA ALA A 68 0.50 8.44 -1.41
C ALA A 68 0.29 9.66 -0.50
N VAL A 69 -0.97 9.97 -0.24
CA VAL A 69 -1.39 11.03 0.68
C VAL A 69 -1.81 10.42 2.02
N LYS A 70 -1.59 11.15 3.11
CA LYS A 70 -1.99 10.68 4.45
C LYS A 70 -3.50 10.81 4.61
N GLU A 71 -4.17 9.68 4.82
CA GLU A 71 -5.55 9.63 5.30
C GLU A 71 -5.57 9.54 6.83
N THR A 72 -6.43 10.31 7.50
CA THR A 72 -6.50 10.34 8.97
C THR A 72 -7.85 9.79 9.43
N TYR A 73 -7.81 8.68 10.17
CA TYR A 73 -8.98 8.09 10.79
C TYR A 73 -9.18 8.66 12.19
N PHE A 74 -10.39 9.12 12.48
CA PHE A 74 -10.73 9.65 13.80
C PHE A 74 -11.16 8.51 14.73
N HIS A 75 -10.65 8.53 15.96
CA HIS A 75 -11.08 7.60 16.99
C HIS A 75 -12.45 8.03 17.54
N TYR A 76 -13.48 7.24 17.27
CA TYR A 76 -14.80 7.44 17.85
C TYR A 76 -14.86 6.88 19.28
N LYS A 77 -15.33 7.70 20.23
CA LYS A 77 -15.54 7.27 21.63
C LYS A 77 -16.88 7.77 22.15
N LYS A 78 -17.74 6.85 22.57
CA LYS A 78 -19.03 7.15 23.23
C LYS A 78 -18.88 6.94 24.73
N TYR A 79 -19.27 7.94 25.52
CA TYR A 79 -19.36 7.83 26.97
C TYR A 79 -20.82 7.55 27.36
N SER A 80 -21.05 6.58 28.23
CA SER A 80 -22.33 6.37 28.90
C SER A 80 -22.32 7.11 30.24
N LEU A 81 -23.43 7.77 30.57
CA LEU A 81 -23.68 8.35 31.90
C LEU A 81 -23.89 7.24 32.94
#